data_AF-A0A920ECW9-F1
#
_entry.id   AF-A0A920ECW9-F1
#
_cell.length_a   1.000
_cell.length_b   1.000
_cell.length_c   1.000
_cell.angle_alpha   90.00
_cell.angle_beta   90.00
_cell.angle_gamma   90.00
#
_symmetry.space_group_name_H-M   'P 1'
#
loop_
_entity.id
_entity.type
_entity.pdbx_description
1 polymer ?
#
loop_
_entity_poly.entity_id
_entity_poly.type
_entity_poly.pdbx_seq_one_letter_code
_entity_poly.pdbx_strand_id
1 'polypeptide(L)'
;MAIAVDRAPRVMNWIQRVDDLSWWEVNGDEGWTAMESCEETVFQLLEEAGRTYTPFIIANNEALQSGSDEMICDINGSEYRQAPFKYQAKCLQWLREAYNNLSPTDQTRVQEYLAGTGCENLFK
;
A
#
# COMPACT_ATOMS: atom_id res chain seq x y z
N MET A 1 -1.06 21.23 -7.85
CA MET A 1 -1.71 21.11 -9.18
C MET A 1 -2.27 22.43 -9.75
N ALA A 2 -2.72 23.39 -8.94
CA ALA A 2 -3.35 24.64 -9.42
C ALA A 2 -2.49 25.44 -10.44
N ILE A 3 -1.19 25.61 -10.18
CA ILE A 3 -0.26 26.32 -11.09
C ILE A 3 -0.16 25.63 -12.46
N ALA A 4 -0.17 24.29 -12.49
CA ALA A 4 -0.06 23.53 -13.73
C ALA A 4 -1.36 23.62 -14.56
N VAL A 5 -2.52 23.64 -13.89
CA VAL A 5 -3.83 23.85 -14.52
C VAL A 5 -3.94 25.24 -15.13
N ASP A 6 -3.47 26.27 -14.43
CA ASP A 6 -3.49 27.65 -14.91
C ASP A 6 -2.58 27.87 -16.12
N ARG A 7 -1.33 27.38 -16.05
CA ARG A 7 -0.32 27.64 -17.09
C ARG A 7 -0.40 26.73 -18.30
N ALA A 8 -0.85 25.49 -18.13
CA ALA A 8 -0.84 24.47 -19.18
C ALA A 8 -2.05 23.52 -19.10
N PRO A 9 -3.29 24.04 -19.21
CA PRO A 9 -4.51 23.24 -19.02
C PRO A 9 -4.63 22.07 -20.01
N ARG A 10 -4.12 22.24 -21.24
CA ARG A 10 -4.09 21.17 -22.26
C ARG A 10 -3.12 20.04 -21.92
N VAL A 11 -1.98 20.36 -21.31
CA VAL A 11 -1.02 19.34 -20.84
C VAL A 11 -1.62 18.58 -19.66
N MET A 12 -2.27 19.27 -18.73
CA MET A 12 -2.98 18.63 -17.63
C MET A 12 -4.08 17.68 -18.12
N ASN A 13 -4.86 18.13 -19.11
CA ASN A 13 -5.90 17.31 -19.71
C ASN A 13 -5.35 16.06 -20.43
N TRP A 14 -4.21 16.22 -21.12
CA TRP A 14 -3.51 15.14 -21.79
C TRP A 14 -2.96 14.13 -20.77
N ILE A 15 -2.21 14.56 -19.76
CA ILE A 15 -1.69 13.68 -18.68
C ILE A 15 -2.83 12.91 -18.00
N GLN A 16 -3.96 13.58 -17.71
CA GLN A 16 -5.12 12.92 -17.07
C GLN A 16 -5.82 11.87 -17.95
N ARG A 17 -5.60 11.90 -19.27
CA ARG A 17 -6.18 10.95 -20.23
C ARG A 17 -5.20 9.88 -20.67
N VAL A 18 -3.92 10.08 -20.36
CA VAL A 18 -2.82 9.28 -20.81
C VAL A 18 -2.39 8.43 -19.64
N ASP A 19 -3.11 7.34 -19.43
CA ASP A 19 -2.88 6.43 -18.31
C ASP A 19 -1.68 5.51 -18.57
N ASP A 20 -1.40 5.19 -19.84
CA ASP A 20 -0.25 4.37 -20.23
C ASP A 20 0.11 4.52 -21.72
N LEU A 21 1.16 5.29 -22.06
CA LEU A 21 1.66 5.41 -23.45
C LEU A 21 2.65 4.33 -23.84
N SER A 22 3.12 3.55 -22.87
CA SER A 22 4.22 2.61 -23.02
C SER A 22 3.84 1.24 -22.47
N TRP A 23 2.57 0.86 -22.64
CA TRP A 23 2.09 -0.43 -22.17
C TRP A 23 3.00 -1.51 -22.74
N TRP A 24 3.51 -2.35 -21.85
CA TRP A 24 4.28 -3.51 -22.25
C TRP A 24 3.28 -4.63 -22.52
N GLU A 25 3.29 -5.19 -23.72
CA GLU A 25 2.49 -6.39 -23.98
C GLU A 25 3.06 -7.54 -23.16
N VAL A 26 2.26 -8.03 -22.21
CA VAL A 26 2.56 -9.19 -21.37
C VAL A 26 1.49 -10.25 -21.57
N ASN A 27 1.90 -11.50 -21.81
CA ASN A 27 0.99 -12.63 -21.93
C ASN A 27 0.84 -13.34 -20.59
N GLY A 28 -0.35 -13.29 -20.00
CA GLY A 28 -0.61 -13.97 -18.72
C GLY A 28 0.28 -13.44 -17.60
N ASP A 29 1.06 -14.32 -16.98
CA ASP A 29 1.97 -13.99 -15.87
C ASP A 29 3.39 -13.60 -16.32
N GLU A 30 3.59 -13.35 -17.62
CA GLU A 30 4.84 -12.75 -18.11
C GLU A 30 5.08 -11.38 -17.44
N GLY A 31 6.31 -11.14 -17.00
CA GLY A 31 6.71 -9.88 -16.35
C GLY A 31 6.72 -9.91 -14.81
N TRP A 32 6.11 -10.92 -14.18
CA TRP A 32 6.30 -11.15 -12.75
C TRP A 32 7.69 -11.73 -12.47
N THR A 33 8.35 -11.24 -11.42
CA THR A 33 9.61 -11.79 -10.92
C THR A 33 9.35 -12.63 -9.67
N ALA A 34 10.22 -13.60 -9.41
CA ALA A 34 10.22 -14.30 -8.14
C ALA A 34 10.51 -13.30 -7.01
N MET A 35 9.83 -13.43 -5.89
CA MET A 35 10.00 -12.57 -4.70
C MET A 35 11.46 -12.52 -4.25
N GLU A 36 12.15 -13.65 -4.32
CA GLU A 36 13.57 -13.81 -3.97
C GLU A 36 14.52 -13.15 -4.99
N SER A 37 13.99 -12.74 -6.14
CA SER A 37 14.72 -12.05 -7.21
C SER A 37 14.40 -10.56 -7.30
N CYS A 38 13.55 -10.04 -6.41
CA CYS A 38 13.32 -8.60 -6.29
C CYS A 38 14.60 -7.88 -5.85
N GLU A 39 14.88 -6.73 -6.47
CA GLU A 39 16.01 -5.89 -6.08
C GLU A 39 15.81 -5.30 -4.67
N GLU A 40 16.91 -4.93 -4.01
CA GLU A 40 16.92 -4.33 -2.67
C GLU A 40 16.01 -3.09 -2.57
N THR A 41 15.87 -2.32 -3.65
CA THR A 41 14.98 -1.16 -3.69
C THR A 41 13.52 -1.52 -3.42
N VAL A 42 13.06 -2.71 -3.81
CA VAL A 42 11.69 -3.17 -3.49
C VAL A 42 11.54 -3.36 -1.98
N PHE A 43 12.55 -3.95 -1.33
CA PHE A 43 12.55 -4.13 0.12
C PHE A 43 12.56 -2.77 0.85
N GLN A 44 13.36 -1.82 0.40
CA GLN A 44 13.39 -0.45 0.96
C GLN A 44 12.04 0.26 0.81
N LEU A 45 11.33 0.07 -0.31
CA LEU A 45 9.97 0.60 -0.47
C LEU A 45 8.98 -0.05 0.51
N LEU A 46 9.14 -1.35 0.79
CA LEU A 46 8.33 -2.05 1.80
C LEU A 46 8.66 -1.58 3.22
N GLU A 47 9.93 -1.26 3.53
CA GLU A 47 10.31 -0.63 4.80
C GLU A 47 9.66 0.75 4.97
N GLU A 48 9.68 1.58 3.93
CA GLU A 48 9.02 2.89 3.96
C GLU A 48 7.50 2.75 4.13
N ALA A 49 6.88 1.79 3.44
CA ALA A 49 5.46 1.48 3.61
C ALA A 49 5.16 0.95 5.03
N GLY A 50 6.00 0.08 5.57
CA GLY A 50 5.83 -0.51 6.89
C GLY A 50 6.00 0.50 8.02
N ARG A 51 6.88 1.50 7.85
CA ARG A 51 7.07 2.59 8.81
C ARG A 51 6.00 3.68 8.75
N THR A 52 5.33 3.85 7.61
CA THR A 52 4.40 4.97 7.39
C THR A 52 2.95 4.53 7.22
N TYR A 53 2.69 3.63 6.28
CA TYR A 53 1.33 3.27 5.87
C TYR A 53 0.75 2.12 6.70
N THR A 54 1.57 1.15 7.12
CA THR A 54 1.11 0.05 7.99
C THR A 54 0.52 0.53 9.31
N PRO A 55 1.17 1.38 10.14
CA PRO A 55 0.55 1.88 11.38
C PRO A 55 -0.72 2.68 11.10
N PHE A 56 -0.73 3.46 10.02
CA PHE A 56 -1.87 4.25 9.59
C PHE A 56 -3.11 3.40 9.25
N ILE A 57 -2.97 2.37 8.41
CA ILE A 57 -4.12 1.56 7.97
C ILE A 57 -4.65 0.67 9.10
N ILE A 58 -3.78 0.21 10.00
CA ILE A 58 -4.15 -0.54 11.20
C ILE A 58 -4.95 0.36 12.15
N ALA A 59 -4.42 1.54 12.50
CA ALA A 59 -5.12 2.48 13.38
C ALA A 59 -6.46 2.92 12.79
N ASN A 60 -6.56 3.05 11.46
CA ASN A 60 -7.81 3.38 10.79
C ASN A 60 -8.86 2.28 10.96
N ASN A 61 -8.44 1.03 10.81
CA ASN A 61 -9.32 -0.12 11.03
C ASN A 61 -9.76 -0.21 12.50
N GLU A 62 -8.86 0.00 13.46
CA GLU A 62 -9.17 0.00 14.90
C GLU A 62 -10.14 1.13 15.29
N ALA A 63 -9.94 2.34 14.75
CA ALA A 63 -10.84 3.46 14.98
C ALA A 63 -12.26 3.16 14.45
N LEU A 64 -12.38 2.54 13.27
CA LEU A 64 -13.67 2.10 12.73
C LEU A 64 -14.33 1.01 13.58
N GLN A 65 -13.55 0.04 14.06
CA GLN A 65 -14.05 -1.06 14.89
C GLN A 65 -14.51 -0.58 16.28
N SER A 66 -13.83 0.40 16.85
CA SER A 66 -14.18 1.01 18.14
C SER A 66 -15.27 2.08 18.04
N GLY A 67 -15.61 2.53 16.83
CA GLY A 67 -16.54 3.64 16.62
C GLY A 67 -15.96 5.00 17.01
N SER A 68 -14.63 5.14 17.04
CA SER A 68 -13.94 6.40 17.30
C SER A 68 -14.17 7.40 16.17
N ASP A 69 -14.28 8.68 16.52
CA ASP A 69 -14.36 9.78 15.55
C ASP A 69 -12.99 10.13 14.95
N GLU A 70 -11.90 9.70 15.60
CA GLU A 70 -10.52 9.91 15.17
C GLU A 70 -9.73 8.60 15.10
N MET A 71 -8.97 8.44 14.02
CA MET A 71 -7.82 7.57 13.97
C MET A 71 -6.58 8.39 14.35
N ILE A 72 -5.76 7.83 15.23
CA ILE A 72 -4.50 8.43 15.69
C ILE A 72 -3.40 7.38 15.55
N CYS A 73 -2.28 7.72 14.94
CA CYS A 73 -1.09 6.87 14.91
C CYS A 73 0.20 7.69 14.97
N ASP A 74 1.31 7.05 15.33
CA ASP A 74 2.64 7.64 15.16
C ASP A 74 3.20 7.25 13.79
N ILE A 75 3.69 8.24 13.05
CA ILE A 75 4.44 8.06 11.81
C ILE A 75 5.77 8.80 11.96
N ASN A 76 6.86 8.04 12.07
CA ASN A 76 8.22 8.57 12.23
C ASN A 76 8.36 9.57 13.41
N GLY A 77 7.77 9.26 14.56
CA GLY A 77 7.84 10.09 15.77
C GLY A 77 6.93 11.32 15.73
N SER A 78 6.06 11.42 14.72
CA SER A 78 5.06 12.46 14.58
C SER A 78 3.67 11.87 14.69
N GLU A 79 2.83 12.49 15.52
CA GLU A 79 1.43 12.09 15.63
C GLU A 79 0.66 12.50 14.37
N TYR A 80 -0.03 11.53 13.78
CA TYR A 80 -0.95 11.72 12.67
C TYR A 80 -2.38 11.48 13.14
N ARG A 81 -3.32 12.33 12.71
CA ARG A 81 -4.74 12.22 13.03
C ARG A 81 -5.62 12.44 11.80
N GLN A 82 -6.70 11.68 11.69
CA GLN A 82 -7.76 11.91 10.72
C GLN A 82 -9.09 11.28 11.16
N ALA A 83 -10.20 11.67 10.54
CA ALA A 83 -11.44 10.91 10.64
C ALA A 83 -11.26 9.52 9.99
N PRO A 84 -11.77 8.42 10.59
CA PRO A 84 -11.61 7.09 10.01
C PRO A 84 -12.31 6.94 8.67
N PHE A 85 -11.67 6.23 7.74
CA PHE A 85 -12.12 6.09 6.37
C PHE A 85 -12.43 4.63 6.00
N LYS A 86 -13.72 4.36 5.70
CA LYS A 86 -14.24 3.01 5.43
C LYS A 86 -13.53 2.30 4.29
N TYR A 87 -13.07 3.02 3.26
CA TYR A 87 -12.40 2.39 2.12
C TYR A 87 -11.03 1.82 2.51
N GLN A 88 -10.29 2.51 3.38
CA GLN A 88 -8.99 2.02 3.88
C GLN A 88 -9.14 0.71 4.69
N ALA A 89 -10.24 0.55 5.44
CA ALA A 89 -10.53 -0.73 6.09
C ALA A 89 -10.77 -1.87 5.08
N LYS A 90 -11.44 -1.59 3.95
CA LYS A 90 -11.60 -2.59 2.88
C LYS A 90 -10.24 -2.99 2.28
N CYS A 91 -9.33 -2.04 2.10
CA CYS A 91 -7.98 -2.34 1.62
C CYS A 91 -7.25 -3.32 2.56
N LEU A 92 -7.28 -3.08 3.88
CA LEU A 92 -6.67 -3.99 4.85
C LEU A 92 -7.35 -5.36 4.86
N GLN A 93 -8.68 -5.39 4.78
CA GLN A 93 -9.44 -6.63 4.68
C GLN A 93 -9.01 -7.45 3.46
N TRP A 94 -8.95 -6.84 2.27
CA TRP A 94 -8.56 -7.53 1.04
C TRP A 94 -7.11 -8.05 1.09
N LEU A 95 -6.19 -7.29 1.69
CA LEU A 95 -4.82 -7.77 1.91
C LEU A 95 -4.81 -9.04 2.76
N ARG A 96 -5.51 -9.02 3.90
CA ARG A 96 -5.60 -10.17 4.81
C ARG A 96 -6.31 -11.36 4.17
N GLU A 97 -7.37 -11.14 3.40
CA GLU A 97 -8.06 -12.18 2.64
C GLU A 97 -7.15 -12.82 1.58
N ALA A 98 -6.43 -12.00 0.80
CA ALA A 98 -5.48 -12.49 -0.19
C ALA A 98 -4.38 -13.34 0.46
N TYR A 99 -3.80 -12.87 1.57
CA TYR A 99 -2.83 -13.62 2.35
C TYR A 99 -3.38 -14.93 2.90
N ASN A 100 -4.60 -14.92 3.47
CA ASN A 100 -5.23 -16.11 4.03
C ASN A 100 -5.60 -17.17 2.97
N ASN A 101 -5.77 -16.75 1.72
CA ASN A 101 -6.01 -17.66 0.60
C ASN A 101 -4.74 -18.34 0.06
N LEU A 102 -3.55 -17.92 0.51
CA LEU A 102 -2.29 -18.56 0.15
C LEU A 102 -2.15 -19.94 0.81
N SER A 103 -1.32 -20.80 0.21
CA SER A 103 -0.90 -22.05 0.85
C SER A 103 -0.11 -21.77 2.14
N PRO A 104 -0.07 -22.69 3.12
CA PRO A 104 0.74 -22.49 4.33
C PRO A 104 2.21 -22.20 4.01
N THR A 105 2.77 -22.85 2.98
CA THR A 105 4.14 -22.61 2.51
C THR A 105 4.32 -21.18 2.02
N ASP A 106 3.39 -20.67 1.23
CA ASP A 106 3.48 -19.32 0.67
C ASP A 106 3.18 -18.23 1.73
N GLN A 107 2.32 -18.52 2.71
CA GLN A 107 2.15 -17.66 3.88
C GLN A 107 3.48 -17.49 4.63
N THR A 108 4.19 -18.59 4.90
CA THR A 108 5.52 -18.54 5.53
C THR A 108 6.51 -17.73 4.67
N ARG A 109 6.56 -17.95 3.35
CA ARG A 109 7.43 -17.19 2.46
C ARG A 109 7.15 -15.69 2.49
N VAL A 110 5.87 -15.29 2.47
CA VAL A 110 5.47 -13.88 2.59
C VAL A 110 5.90 -13.30 3.94
N GLN A 111 5.69 -14.02 5.04
CA GLN A 111 6.11 -13.56 6.38
C GLN A 111 7.62 -13.39 6.47
N GLU A 112 8.39 -14.34 5.96
CA GLU A 112 9.85 -14.28 5.94
C GLU A 112 10.33 -13.10 5.09
N TYR A 113 9.72 -12.87 3.93
CA TYR A 113 10.10 -11.77 3.05
C TYR A 113 9.76 -10.38 3.61
N LEU A 114 8.63 -10.26 4.32
CA LEU A 114 8.22 -9.01 4.94
C LEU A 114 8.89 -8.76 6.29
N ALA A 115 9.55 -9.76 6.88
CA ALA A 115 10.14 -9.65 8.21
C ALA A 115 11.11 -8.47 8.31
N GLY A 116 10.88 -7.59 9.29
CA GLY A 116 11.71 -6.42 9.54
C GLY A 116 11.33 -5.18 8.72
N THR A 117 10.41 -5.30 7.75
CA THR A 117 9.93 -4.14 6.98
C THR A 117 8.90 -3.31 7.75
N GLY A 118 8.23 -3.89 8.74
CA GLY A 118 7.05 -3.35 9.39
C GLY A 118 5.74 -3.74 8.69
N CYS A 119 5.78 -4.19 7.42
CA CYS A 119 4.61 -4.69 6.70
C CYS A 119 4.11 -6.03 7.21
N GLU A 120 4.94 -6.83 7.90
CA GLU A 120 4.52 -8.08 8.53
C GLU A 120 3.39 -7.87 9.56
N ASN A 121 3.27 -6.65 10.11
CA ASN A 121 2.22 -6.29 11.05
C ASN A 121 0.82 -6.24 10.41
N LEU A 122 0.71 -6.15 9.09
CA LEU A 122 -0.58 -6.16 8.37
C LEU A 122 -1.34 -7.48 8.53
N PHE A 123 -0.61 -8.56 8.82
CA PHE A 123 -1.14 -9.94 8.85
C PHE A 123 -1.14 -10.55 10.25
N LYS A 124 -0.85 -9.74 11.28
CA LYS A 124 -1.03 -10.10 12.69
C LYS A 124 -2.50 -10.00 13.11
#